data_AF-R4M152-F1
#
_entry.id   AF-R4M152-F1
#
_cell.length_a   1.000
_cell.length_b   1.000
_cell.length_c   1.000
_cell.angle_alpha   90.00
_cell.angle_beta   90.00
_cell.angle_gamma   90.00
#
_symmetry.space_group_name_H-M   'P 1'
#
loop_
_entity.id
_entity.type
_entity.pdbx_description
1 polymer ?
#
loop_
_entity_poly.entity_id
_entity_poly.type
_entity_poly.pdbx_seq_one_letter_code
_entity_poly.pdbx_strand_id
1 'polypeptide(L)' 'MVSDQISLLLRRTIDPDRPLSDYGLDSLGNLELRTRIETETGIRVSPTKITTVRGLAEHVCDELAAAQSAPV' A
#
# COMPACT_ATOMS: atom_id res chain seq x y z
N MET A 1 -5.17 -16.18 5.43
CA MET A 1 -6.19 -15.46 6.23
C MET A 1 -6.14 -13.94 6.04
N VAL A 2 -4.96 -13.29 5.95
CA VAL A 2 -4.89 -11.84 5.59
C VAL A 2 -5.31 -11.60 4.13
N SER A 3 -4.94 -12.51 3.23
CA SER A 3 -5.28 -12.45 1.80
C SER A 3 -6.78 -12.47 1.51
N ASP A 4 -7.57 -13.24 2.28
CA ASP A 4 -9.03 -13.30 2.14
C ASP A 4 -9.73 -12.02 2.60
N GLN A 5 -9.22 -11.36 3.65
CA GLN A 5 -9.79 -10.10 4.13
C GLN A 5 -9.58 -8.94 3.15
N ILE A 6 -8.45 -8.91 2.45
CA ILE A 6 -8.15 -7.89 1.44
C ILE A 6 -9.07 -8.05 0.23
N SER A 7 -9.40 -9.29 -0.14
CA SER A 7 -10.28 -9.58 -1.29
C SER A 7 -11.75 -9.16 -1.05
N LEU A 8 -12.20 -9.14 0.21
CA LEU A 8 -13.56 -8.73 0.60
C LEU A 8 -13.74 -7.21 0.62
N LEU A 9 -12.69 -6.46 0.95
CA LEU A 9 -12.72 -5.00 1.06
C LEU A 9 -12.69 -4.28 -0.29
N LEU A 10 -12.02 -4.85 -1.30
CA LEU A 10 -11.74 -4.12 -2.54
C LEU A 10 -12.90 -4.10 -3.55
N ARG A 11 -13.82 -5.08 -3.55
CA ARG A 11 -15.03 -5.16 -4.41
C ARG A 11 -14.86 -4.70 -5.88
N ARG A 12 -13.64 -4.70 -6.38
CA ARG A 12 -13.17 -4.35 -7.73
C ARG A 12 -11.86 -5.08 -7.93
N THR A 13 -11.74 -5.74 -9.08
CA THR A 13 -10.49 -6.36 -9.53
C THR A 13 -9.51 -5.23 -9.85
N ILE A 14 -8.67 -4.87 -8.88
CA ILE A 14 -7.51 -4.02 -9.11
C ILE A 14 -6.37 -4.94 -9.53
N ASP A 15 -5.79 -4.68 -10.70
CA ASP A 15 -4.57 -5.34 -11.15
C ASP A 15 -3.41 -4.78 -10.31
N PRO A 16 -2.76 -5.60 -9.49
CA PRO A 16 -1.76 -5.13 -8.54
C PRO A 16 -0.46 -4.72 -9.23
N ASP A 17 -0.23 -5.17 -10.47
CA ASP A 17 0.97 -4.91 -11.26
C ASP A 17 0.81 -3.72 -12.20
N ARG A 18 -0.43 -3.24 -12.37
CA ARG A 18 -0.72 -2.06 -13.17
C ARG A 18 -0.28 -0.78 -12.44
N PRO A 19 0.38 0.17 -13.13
CA PRO A 19 0.69 1.47 -12.58
C PRO A 19 -0.56 2.19 -12.06
N LEU A 20 -0.45 2.81 -10.88
CA LEU A 20 -1.53 3.62 -10.32
C LEU A 20 -1.93 4.78 -11.24
N SER A 21 -0.96 5.32 -11.99
CA SER A 21 -1.19 6.34 -13.02
C SER A 21 -2.13 5.87 -14.13
N ASP A 22 -2.09 4.59 -14.50
CA ASP A 22 -2.99 4.00 -15.53
C ASP A 22 -4.43 3.86 -15.04
N TYR A 23 -4.64 3.92 -13.72
CA TYR A 23 -5.96 4.02 -13.10
C TYR A 23 -6.48 5.47 -13.02
N GLY A 24 -5.72 6.44 -13.54
CA GLY A 24 -6.05 7.85 -13.45
C GLY A 24 -5.76 8.44 -12.06
N LEU A 25 -4.92 7.77 -11.26
CA LEU A 25 -4.49 8.31 -9.97
C LEU A 25 -3.52 9.48 -10.24
N ASP A 26 -3.93 10.67 -9.85
CA ASP A 26 -3.16 11.90 -9.95
C ASP A 26 -2.28 12.11 -8.70
N SER A 27 -1.50 13.19 -8.68
CA SER A 27 -0.62 13.50 -7.55
C SER A 27 -1.37 13.68 -6.22
N LEU A 28 -2.61 14.19 -6.25
CA LEU A 28 -3.43 14.38 -5.04
C LEU A 28 -3.97 13.03 -4.55
N GLY A 29 -4.52 12.19 -5.44
CA GLY A 29 -4.94 10.84 -5.09
C GLY A 29 -3.78 10.00 -4.53
N ASN A 30 -2.57 10.20 -5.04
CA ASN A 30 -1.36 9.56 -4.52
C ASN A 30 -1.02 10.01 -3.09
N LEU A 31 -1.14 11.32 -2.82
CA LEU A 31 -0.91 11.89 -1.49
C LEU A 31 -1.95 11.41 -0.48
N GLU A 32 -3.23 11.34 -0.86
CA GLU A 32 -4.30 10.84 0.01
C GLU A 32 -4.12 9.36 0.33
N LEU A 33 -3.83 8.53 -0.68
CA LEU A 33 -3.53 7.10 -0.51
C LEU A 33 -2.38 6.90 0.47
N ARG A 34 -1.29 7.66 0.29
CA ARG A 34 -0.13 7.64 1.18
C ARG A 34 -0.54 7.99 2.61
N THR A 35 -1.18 9.13 2.78
CA THR A 35 -1.56 9.66 4.10
C THR A 35 -2.43 8.66 4.85
N ARG A 36 -3.35 8.01 4.15
CA ARG A 36 -4.22 6.98 4.73
C ARG A 36 -3.43 5.77 5.19
N ILE A 37 -2.54 5.24 4.37
CA ILE A 37 -1.69 4.10 4.75
C ILE A 37 -0.78 4.46 5.92
N GLU A 38 -0.13 5.63 5.88
CA GLU A 38 0.71 6.12 6.99
C GLU A 38 -0.09 6.23 8.28
N THR A 39 -1.35 6.66 8.21
CA THR A 39 -2.24 6.79 9.37
C THR A 39 -2.71 5.42 9.90
N GLU A 40 -3.08 4.50 9.02
CA GLU A 40 -3.62 3.18 9.39
C GLU A 40 -2.51 2.22 9.85
N THR A 41 -1.30 2.32 9.30
CA THR A 41 -0.19 1.38 9.56
C THR A 41 0.92 1.96 10.43
N GLY A 42 1.00 3.29 10.56
CA GLY A 42 2.10 3.99 11.23
C GLY A 42 3.42 4.00 10.45
N ILE A 43 3.46 3.42 9.24
CA ILE A 43 4.67 3.30 8.42
C ILE A 43 4.73 4.44 7.43
N ARG A 44 5.89 5.12 7.35
CA ARG A 44 6.14 6.15 6.35
C ARG A 44 6.35 5.52 4.98
N VAL A 45 5.58 5.98 4.01
CA VAL A 45 5.65 5.47 2.63
C VAL A 45 6.37 6.49 1.76
N SER A 46 7.45 6.08 1.10
CA SER A 46 8.16 6.98 0.17
C SER A 46 7.36 7.18 -1.13
N PRO A 47 7.29 8.42 -1.68
CA PRO A 47 6.55 8.70 -2.90
C PRO A 47 7.05 7.94 -4.13
N THR A 48 8.32 7.53 -4.14
CA THR A 48 8.93 6.68 -5.18
C THR A 48 8.47 5.23 -5.14
N LYS A 49 7.84 4.77 -4.05
CA LYS A 49 7.35 3.39 -3.88
C LYS A 49 5.88 3.23 -4.25
N ILE A 50 5.16 4.33 -4.47
CA ILE A 50 3.75 4.31 -4.85
C ILE A 50 3.63 4.31 -6.38
N THR A 51 4.16 3.26 -7.01
CA THR A 51 4.08 3.06 -8.46
C THR A 51 2.96 2.09 -8.82
N THR A 52 2.87 0.97 -8.08
CA THR A 52 1.83 -0.06 -8.22
C THR A 52 1.26 -0.45 -6.87
N VAL A 53 0.08 -1.07 -6.84
CA VAL A 53 -0.52 -1.58 -5.60
C VAL A 53 0.35 -2.69 -4.99
N ARG A 54 0.96 -3.54 -5.83
CA ARG A 54 1.88 -4.58 -5.37
C ARG A 54 3.10 -3.99 -4.66
N GLY A 55 3.79 -3.03 -5.30
CA GLY A 55 5.01 -2.45 -4.74
C GLY A 55 4.75 -1.69 -3.44
N LEU A 56 3.59 -1.05 -3.33
CA LEU A 56 3.12 -0.43 -2.10
C LEU A 56 2.84 -1.46 -0.99
N ALA A 57 2.13 -2.55 -1.31
CA ALA A 57 1.81 -3.60 -0.36
C ALA A 57 3.06 -4.33 0.14
N GLU A 58 4.01 -4.64 -0.75
CA GLU A 58 5.30 -5.24 -0.40
C GLU A 58 6.09 -4.32 0.54
N HIS A 59 6.19 -3.03 0.23
CA HIS A 59 6.90 -2.07 1.09
C HIS A 59 6.29 -1.98 2.48
N VAL A 60 4.96 -1.91 2.59
CA VAL A 60 4.27 -1.87 3.89
C VAL A 60 4.47 -3.18 4.65
N CYS A 61 4.40 -4.34 3.99
CA CYS A 61 4.66 -5.63 4.61
C CYS A 61 6.09 -5.76 5.12
N ASP A 62 7.08 -5.31 4.34
CA ASP A 62 8.50 -5.35 4.72
C ASP A 62 8.77 -4.46 5.94
N GLU A 63 8.22 -3.25 5.95
CA GLU A 63 8.34 -2.31 7.07
C GLU A 63 7.60 -2.83 8.33
N LEU A 64 6.41 -3.43 8.18
CA LEU A 64 5.71 -4.09 9.29
C LEU A 64 6.50 -5.28 9.84
N ALA A 65 7.12 -6.07 8.97
CA ALA A 65 7.93 -7.22 9.37
C ALA A 65 9.21 -6.75 10.08
N ALA A 66 9.86 -5.69 9.58
CA ALA A 66 11.02 -5.08 10.21
C ALA A 66 10.68 -4.49 11.59
N ALA A 67 9.54 -3.80 11.72
CA ALA A 67 9.05 -3.26 12.99
C ALA A 67 8.72 -4.35 14.02
N GLN A 68 8.22 -5.51 13.57
CA GLN A 68 7.94 -6.67 14.43
C GLN A 68 9.19 -7.49 14.79
N SER A 69 10.25 -7.40 13.98
CA SER A 69 11.50 -8.15 14.18
C SER A 69 12.50 -7.42 15.08
N ALA A 70 12.21 -6.18 15.48
CA ALA A 70 13.01 -5.47 16.47
C ALA A 70 12.76 -6.11 17.86
N PRO A 71 13.76 -6.75 18.49
CA PRO A 71 13.58 -7.30 19.82
C PRO A 71 13.51 -6.12 20.81
N VAL A 72 12.50 -6.16 21.69
CA VAL A 72 12.39 -5.29 22.88
C VAL A 72 13.52 -5.57 23.87
#